data_AF-A0A838LAN2-F1
#
_entry.id   AF-A0A838LAN2-F1
#
_cell.length_a   1.000
_cell.length_b   1.000
_cell.length_c   1.000
_cell.angle_alpha   90.00
_cell.angle_beta   90.00
_cell.angle_gamma   90.00
#
_symmetry.space_group_name_H-M   'P 1'
#
loop_
_entity.id
_entity.type
_entity.pdbx_description
1 polymer ?
#
loop_
_entity_poly.entity_id
_entity_poly.type
_entity_poly.pdbx_seq_one_letter_code
_entity_poly.pdbx_strand_id
1 'polypeptide(L)'
;MTEGPLAPPVKGFAAIGRAVIGLFAMVGRVTLFAFTTLIRALTPPYYPARFFAQLMEIGWYSLPVVGLTAIFTGSALAQQIYTGGSRFDASSTVPAIVVFGMVRELGPVLCGLMVAGRVASAMAAELGTMRVTEQLDALTTLRTDAFRYLIAPRLFACVIALPIMVLIANTIGIMGGYLLAVYKLGFNASAYLTSTRQYLQMDDVEMALVKAAVFGFIIAIMGCYNGFRTGGGAAGVGKATTDAVVSSFMLILFSDLIITIVAFG
;
A
#
# COMPACT_ATOMS: atom_id res chain seq x y z
N MET A 1 -22.35 20.81 39.71
CA MET A 1 -21.98 19.60 40.49
C MET A 1 -20.59 19.20 40.03
N THR A 2 -19.57 19.60 40.79
CA THR A 2 -18.16 19.33 40.53
C THR A 2 -17.85 17.90 40.96
N GLU A 3 -17.57 17.01 40.01
CA GLU A 3 -17.17 15.64 40.32
C GLU A 3 -15.89 15.66 41.14
N GLY A 4 -15.95 15.10 42.35
CA GLY A 4 -14.77 14.87 43.18
C GLY A 4 -13.77 13.96 42.45
N PRO A 5 -12.47 14.02 42.78
CA PRO A 5 -11.45 13.26 42.07
C PRO A 5 -11.75 11.76 42.13
N LEU A 6 -12.00 11.17 40.95
CA LEU A 6 -12.21 9.72 40.77
C LEU A 6 -11.15 8.91 41.53
N ALA A 7 -11.59 7.86 42.24
CA ALA A 7 -10.71 6.96 42.96
C ALA A 7 -9.62 6.38 42.03
N PRO A 8 -8.38 6.18 42.51
CA PRO A 8 -7.24 5.76 41.69
C PRO A 8 -7.49 4.53 40.79
N PRO A 9 -8.18 3.45 41.22
CA PRO A 9 -8.48 2.32 40.33
C PRO A 9 -9.48 2.69 39.23
N VAL A 10 -10.46 3.56 39.53
CA VAL A 10 -11.48 4.00 38.56
C VAL A 10 -10.87 4.88 37.48
N LYS A 11 -9.83 5.67 37.80
CA LYS A 11 -9.07 6.44 36.80
C LYS A 11 -8.35 5.54 35.78
N GLY A 12 -7.82 4.41 36.23
CA GLY A 12 -7.19 3.40 35.37
C GLY A 12 -8.20 2.79 34.39
N PHE A 13 -9.33 2.30 34.90
CA PHE A 13 -10.42 1.79 34.05
C PHE A 13 -11.00 2.84 33.12
N ALA A 14 -11.14 4.10 33.57
CA ALA A 14 -11.63 5.19 32.73
C ALA A 14 -10.63 5.60 31.62
N ALA A 15 -9.33 5.47 31.85
CA ALA A 15 -8.32 5.70 30.81
C ALA A 15 -8.38 4.62 29.73
N ILE A 16 -8.49 3.35 30.13
CA ILE A 16 -8.67 2.21 29.22
C ILE A 16 -9.98 2.37 28.44
N GLY A 17 -11.08 2.67 29.13
CA GLY A 17 -12.39 2.89 28.50
C GLY A 17 -12.35 3.99 27.45
N ARG A 18 -11.72 5.15 27.76
CA ARG A 18 -11.54 6.24 26.79
C ARG A 18 -10.69 5.83 25.59
N ALA A 19 -9.61 5.07 25.80
CA ALA A 19 -8.75 4.59 24.73
C ALA A 19 -9.50 3.63 23.80
N VAL A 20 -10.24 2.67 24.36
CA VAL A 20 -11.04 1.69 23.61
C VAL A 20 -12.15 2.38 22.82
N ILE A 21 -12.92 3.27 23.45
CA ILE A 21 -13.96 4.05 22.76
C ILE A 21 -13.35 4.92 21.66
N GLY A 22 -12.20 5.55 21.93
CA GLY A 22 -11.46 6.34 20.95
C GLY A 22 -11.02 5.51 19.74
N LEU A 23 -10.57 4.28 19.95
CA LEU A 23 -10.20 3.34 18.88
C LEU A 23 -11.41 2.98 18.02
N PHE A 24 -12.51 2.54 18.63
CA PHE A 24 -13.74 2.21 17.90
C PHE A 24 -14.30 3.42 17.13
N ALA A 25 -14.25 4.61 17.71
CA ALA A 25 -14.65 5.84 17.03
C ALA A 25 -13.71 6.19 15.86
N MET A 26 -12.41 5.90 15.96
CA MET A 26 -11.46 6.09 14.86
C MET A 26 -11.75 5.12 13.71
N VAL A 27 -11.91 3.83 14.01
CA VAL A 27 -12.30 2.81 13.03
C VAL A 27 -13.61 3.21 12.36
N GLY A 28 -14.65 3.53 13.12
CA GLY A 28 -15.96 3.94 12.58
C GLY A 28 -15.86 5.16 11.65
N ARG A 29 -15.04 6.17 11.98
CA ARG A 29 -14.84 7.34 11.11
C ARG A 29 -14.13 6.99 9.80
N VAL A 30 -13.11 6.14 9.84
CA VAL A 30 -12.41 5.69 8.63
C VAL A 30 -13.32 4.82 7.78
N THR A 31 -14.05 3.87 8.37
CA THR A 31 -15.02 3.02 7.66
C THR A 31 -16.12 3.84 6.99
N LEU A 32 -16.72 4.81 7.70
CA LEU A 32 -17.73 5.69 7.11
C LEU A 32 -17.15 6.53 5.96
N PHE A 33 -15.92 7.03 6.11
CA PHE A 33 -15.25 7.77 5.04
C PHE A 33 -14.99 6.88 3.82
N ALA A 34 -14.49 5.66 4.03
CA ALA A 34 -14.24 4.69 2.97
C ALA A 34 -15.54 4.31 2.25
N PHE A 35 -16.60 4.03 3.00
CA PHE A 35 -17.92 3.69 2.45
C PHE A 35 -18.54 4.85 1.66
N THR A 36 -18.48 6.07 2.20
CA THR A 36 -18.94 7.28 1.51
C THR A 36 -18.14 7.51 0.24
N THR A 37 -16.81 7.35 0.30
CA THR A 37 -15.94 7.47 -0.87
C THR A 37 -16.30 6.45 -1.93
N LEU A 38 -16.54 5.19 -1.55
CA LEU A 38 -16.89 4.13 -2.49
C LEU A 38 -18.22 4.41 -3.21
N ILE A 39 -19.27 4.79 -2.45
CA ILE A 39 -20.56 5.15 -3.04
C ILE A 39 -20.43 6.36 -3.97
N ARG A 40 -19.69 7.39 -3.54
CA ARG A 40 -19.49 8.61 -4.35
C ARG A 40 -18.62 8.34 -5.57
N ALA A 41 -17.65 7.43 -5.46
CA ALA A 41 -16.79 7.03 -6.55
C ALA A 41 -17.52 6.21 -7.62
N LEU A 42 -18.54 5.42 -7.23
CA LEU A 42 -19.35 4.62 -8.15
C LEU A 42 -20.60 5.37 -8.68
N THR A 43 -20.79 6.64 -8.32
CA THR A 43 -21.94 7.43 -8.77
C THR A 43 -21.48 8.59 -9.66
N PRO A 44 -22.17 8.85 -10.79
CA PRO A 44 -21.83 9.98 -11.66
C PRO A 44 -22.01 11.33 -10.93
N PRO A 45 -21.30 12.41 -11.34
CA PRO A 45 -20.44 12.51 -12.53
C PRO A 45 -19.01 12.00 -12.32
N TYR A 46 -18.40 11.50 -13.40
CA TYR A 46 -17.00 11.02 -13.43
C TYR A 46 -16.07 12.05 -14.09
N TYR A 47 -14.81 12.11 -13.64
CA TYR A 47 -13.80 13.04 -14.13
C TYR A 47 -12.59 12.30 -14.73
N PRO A 48 -12.68 11.79 -15.97
CA PRO A 48 -11.66 10.92 -16.56
C PRO A 48 -10.30 11.60 -16.73
N ALA A 49 -10.26 12.90 -17.05
CA ALA A 49 -9.01 13.65 -17.16
C ALA A 49 -8.22 13.66 -15.83
N ARG A 50 -8.92 13.80 -14.69
CA ARG A 50 -8.31 13.73 -13.36
C ARG A 50 -7.84 12.31 -13.04
N PHE A 51 -8.61 11.30 -13.45
CA PHE A 51 -8.23 9.90 -13.28
C PHE A 51 -6.92 9.57 -14.02
N PHE A 52 -6.79 9.93 -15.29
CA PHE A 52 -5.56 9.67 -16.05
C PHE A 52 -4.35 10.43 -15.51
N ALA A 53 -4.55 11.68 -15.07
CA ALA A 53 -3.49 12.44 -14.41
C ALA A 53 -2.99 11.72 -13.14
N GLN A 54 -3.91 11.24 -12.30
CA GLN A 54 -3.58 10.48 -11.10
C GLN A 54 -2.94 9.12 -11.43
N LEU A 55 -3.40 8.45 -12.48
CA LEU A 55 -2.82 7.18 -12.92
C LEU A 55 -1.35 7.35 -13.35
N MET A 56 -1.04 8.43 -14.08
CA MET A 56 0.34 8.77 -14.44
C MET A 56 1.16 9.13 -13.20
N GLU A 57 0.61 9.94 -12.30
CA GLU A 57 1.32 10.40 -11.11
C GLU A 57 1.66 9.26 -10.15
N ILE A 58 0.70 8.36 -9.92
CA ILE A 58 0.81 7.23 -9.00
C ILE A 58 1.62 6.11 -9.64
N GLY A 59 1.33 5.75 -10.89
CA GLY A 59 1.99 4.66 -11.60
C GLY A 59 3.39 5.04 -12.07
N TRP A 60 3.47 5.90 -13.10
CA TRP A 60 4.71 6.18 -13.82
C TRP A 60 5.81 6.76 -12.92
N TYR A 61 5.50 7.75 -12.09
CA TYR A 61 6.52 8.37 -11.26
C TYR A 61 6.95 7.52 -10.04
N SER A 62 6.19 6.48 -9.68
CA SER A 62 6.58 5.55 -8.61
C SER A 62 7.40 4.36 -9.13
N LEU A 63 7.40 4.10 -10.45
CA LEU A 63 8.13 2.98 -11.06
C LEU A 63 9.64 2.96 -10.75
N PRO A 64 10.39 4.08 -10.77
CA PRO A 64 11.83 4.04 -10.51
C PRO A 64 12.17 3.52 -9.11
N VAL A 65 11.43 3.96 -8.10
CA VAL A 65 11.66 3.53 -6.71
C VAL A 65 11.27 2.06 -6.54
N VAL A 66 10.10 1.66 -7.06
CA VAL A 66 9.63 0.27 -6.97
C VAL A 66 10.54 -0.69 -7.75
N GLY A 67 10.96 -0.31 -8.96
CA GLY A 67 11.87 -1.13 -9.78
C GLY A 67 13.24 -1.31 -9.13
N LEU A 68 13.80 -0.24 -8.55
CA LEU A 68 15.09 -0.30 -7.84
C LEU A 68 15.00 -1.19 -6.59
N THR A 69 13.92 -1.06 -5.82
CA THR A 69 13.68 -1.94 -4.66
C THR A 69 13.53 -3.40 -5.11
N ALA A 70 12.76 -3.66 -6.17
CA ALA A 70 12.51 -5.01 -6.65
C ALA A 70 13.78 -5.72 -7.13
N ILE A 71 14.61 -5.07 -7.96
CA ILE A 71 15.83 -5.69 -8.50
C ILE A 71 16.81 -6.05 -7.38
N PHE A 72 17.00 -5.17 -6.40
CA PHE A 72 17.92 -5.43 -5.29
C PHE A 72 17.36 -6.48 -4.33
N THR A 73 16.07 -6.44 -4.01
CA THR A 73 15.46 -7.46 -3.16
C THR A 73 15.54 -8.84 -3.82
N GLY A 74 15.20 -8.97 -5.10
CA GLY A 74 15.26 -10.25 -5.80
C GLY A 74 16.68 -10.81 -5.88
N SER A 75 17.66 -9.94 -6.13
CA SER A 75 19.09 -10.31 -6.10
C SER A 75 19.52 -10.78 -4.70
N ALA A 76 19.20 -10.00 -3.66
CA ALA A 76 19.55 -10.32 -2.28
C ALA A 76 18.89 -11.63 -1.82
N LEU A 77 17.63 -11.87 -2.20
CA LEU A 77 16.92 -13.10 -1.92
C LEU A 77 17.65 -14.30 -2.55
N ALA A 78 18.00 -14.22 -3.83
CA ALA A 78 18.74 -15.29 -4.51
C ALA A 78 20.08 -15.60 -3.80
N GLN A 79 20.84 -14.57 -3.41
CA GLN A 79 22.10 -14.75 -2.66
C GLN A 79 21.88 -15.48 -1.34
N GLN A 80 20.87 -15.07 -0.56
CA GLN A 80 20.66 -15.62 0.78
C GLN A 80 20.15 -17.05 0.73
N ILE A 81 19.24 -17.35 -0.19
CA ILE A 81 18.75 -18.72 -0.39
C ILE A 81 19.87 -19.64 -0.88
N TYR A 82 20.74 -19.19 -1.78
CA TYR A 82 21.88 -19.99 -2.20
C TYR A 82 22.86 -20.27 -1.05
N THR A 83 23.18 -19.25 -0.26
CA THR A 83 24.12 -19.36 0.85
C THR A 83 23.57 -20.25 1.96
N GLY A 84 22.27 -20.19 2.24
CA GLY A 84 21.59 -21.09 3.17
C GLY A 84 21.43 -22.51 2.63
N GLY A 85 20.98 -22.64 1.38
CA GLY A 85 20.68 -23.92 0.73
C GLY A 85 21.91 -24.76 0.41
N SER A 86 23.06 -24.13 0.13
CA SER A 86 24.32 -24.85 -0.11
C SER A 86 24.79 -25.68 1.09
N ARG A 87 24.37 -25.32 2.31
CA ARG A 87 24.66 -26.12 3.53
C ARG A 87 23.88 -27.44 3.60
N PHE A 88 22.82 -27.55 2.82
CA PHE A 88 21.89 -28.69 2.80
C PHE A 88 21.78 -29.33 1.41
N ASP A 89 22.71 -29.03 0.50
CA ASP A 89 22.72 -29.48 -0.90
C ASP A 89 21.42 -29.16 -1.68
N ALA A 90 20.74 -28.07 -1.30
CA ALA A 90 19.45 -27.65 -1.82
C ALA A 90 19.53 -26.39 -2.68
N SER A 91 20.71 -26.05 -3.20
CA SER A 91 20.97 -24.83 -3.97
C SER A 91 20.16 -24.75 -5.27
N SER A 92 19.80 -25.89 -5.86
CA SER A 92 18.94 -25.98 -7.04
C SER A 92 17.53 -25.39 -6.84
N THR A 93 17.08 -25.20 -5.60
CA THR A 93 15.75 -24.66 -5.27
C THR A 93 15.69 -23.12 -5.29
N VAL A 94 16.84 -22.45 -5.47
CA VAL A 94 16.92 -20.98 -5.51
C VAL A 94 15.91 -20.33 -6.47
N PRO A 95 15.76 -20.77 -7.74
CA PRO A 95 14.82 -20.14 -8.68
C PRO A 95 13.37 -20.24 -8.20
N ALA A 96 12.99 -21.39 -7.65
CA ALA A 96 11.64 -21.64 -7.13
C ALA A 96 11.32 -20.71 -5.95
N ILE A 97 12.25 -20.59 -5.00
CA ILE A 97 12.04 -19.73 -3.81
C ILE A 97 12.03 -18.25 -4.20
N VAL A 98 12.84 -17.84 -5.18
CA VAL A 98 12.79 -16.46 -5.69
C VAL A 98 11.42 -16.16 -6.30
N VAL A 99 10.87 -17.07 -7.11
CA VAL A 99 9.52 -16.91 -7.69
C VAL A 99 8.47 -16.83 -6.59
N PHE A 100 8.40 -17.81 -5.69
CA PHE A 100 7.39 -17.81 -4.63
C PHE A 100 7.52 -16.60 -3.71
N GLY A 101 8.74 -16.30 -3.25
CA GLY A 101 8.99 -15.19 -2.35
C GLY A 101 8.67 -13.83 -2.98
N MET A 102 9.01 -13.63 -4.25
CA MET A 102 8.69 -12.37 -4.95
C MET A 102 7.20 -12.25 -5.25
N VAL A 103 6.59 -13.27 -5.86
CA VAL A 103 5.21 -13.15 -6.35
C VAL A 103 4.21 -13.13 -5.21
N ARG A 104 4.36 -14.00 -4.20
CA ARG A 104 3.35 -14.15 -3.14
C ARG A 104 3.42 -13.05 -2.08
N GLU A 105 4.62 -12.57 -1.77
CA GLU A 105 4.84 -11.70 -0.60
C GLU A 105 5.63 -10.44 -0.93
N LEU A 106 6.91 -10.57 -1.29
CA LEU A 106 7.84 -9.43 -1.33
C LEU A 106 7.48 -8.40 -2.39
N GLY A 107 7.03 -8.82 -3.57
CA GLY A 107 6.61 -7.93 -4.64
C GLY A 107 5.43 -7.06 -4.25
N PRO A 108 4.27 -7.64 -3.90
CA PRO A 108 3.10 -6.90 -3.43
C PRO A 108 3.42 -5.99 -2.23
N VAL A 109 4.08 -6.51 -1.19
CA VAL A 109 4.33 -5.77 0.05
C VAL A 109 5.31 -4.62 -0.16
N LEU A 110 6.46 -4.88 -0.79
CA LEU A 110 7.46 -3.82 -1.01
C LEU A 110 6.94 -2.75 -1.96
N CYS A 111 6.24 -3.13 -3.02
CA CYS A 111 5.58 -2.17 -3.90
C CYS A 111 4.55 -1.34 -3.11
N GLY A 112 3.70 -2.00 -2.32
CA GLY A 112 2.70 -1.34 -1.49
C GLY A 112 3.32 -0.33 -0.52
N LEU A 113 4.39 -0.69 0.18
CA LEU A 113 5.07 0.19 1.15
C LEU A 113 5.77 1.37 0.46
N MET A 114 6.47 1.14 -0.65
CA MET A 114 7.15 2.23 -1.39
C MET A 114 6.14 3.22 -1.97
N VAL A 115 5.05 2.71 -2.54
CA VAL A 115 3.97 3.55 -3.08
C VAL A 115 3.23 4.25 -1.95
N ALA A 116 2.94 3.59 -0.83
CA ALA A 116 2.31 4.23 0.33
C ALA A 116 3.16 5.40 0.87
N GLY A 117 4.47 5.24 0.99
CA GLY A 117 5.36 6.30 1.46
C GLY A 117 5.33 7.55 0.58
N ARG A 118 5.35 7.37 -0.75
CA ARG A 118 5.32 8.46 -1.71
C ARG A 118 3.90 9.03 -1.92
N VAL A 119 2.96 8.17 -2.27
CA VAL A 119 1.64 8.54 -2.78
C VAL A 119 0.67 8.87 -1.67
N ALA A 120 0.61 8.12 -0.56
CA ALA A 120 -0.27 8.48 0.55
C ALA A 120 0.13 9.83 1.16
N SER A 121 1.45 10.07 1.29
CA SER A 121 2.01 11.35 1.74
C SER A 121 1.64 12.49 0.77
N ALA A 122 1.84 12.32 -0.53
CA ALA A 122 1.49 13.34 -1.53
C ALA A 122 -0.01 13.67 -1.53
N MET A 123 -0.88 12.65 -1.49
CA MET A 123 -2.33 12.82 -1.40
C MET A 123 -2.75 13.57 -0.13
N ALA A 124 -2.16 13.20 1.01
CA ALA A 124 -2.44 13.85 2.29
C ALA A 124 -1.95 15.31 2.29
N ALA A 125 -0.78 15.59 1.71
CA ALA A 125 -0.22 16.93 1.60
C ALA A 125 -1.10 17.83 0.73
N GLU A 126 -1.51 17.33 -0.44
CA GLU A 126 -2.32 18.09 -1.40
C GLU A 126 -3.71 18.40 -0.82
N LEU A 127 -4.42 17.39 -0.31
CA LEU A 127 -5.73 17.57 0.31
C LEU A 127 -5.66 18.37 1.60
N GLY A 128 -4.61 18.19 2.40
CA GLY A 128 -4.38 18.96 3.63
C GLY A 128 -4.16 20.44 3.32
N THR A 129 -3.39 20.75 2.28
CA THR A 129 -3.19 22.13 1.82
C THR A 129 -4.50 22.73 1.32
N MET A 130 -5.26 21.99 0.51
CA MET A 130 -6.59 22.43 0.06
C MET A 130 -7.57 22.64 1.23
N ARG A 131 -7.46 21.85 2.30
CA ARG A 131 -8.30 22.00 3.50
C ARG A 131 -7.93 23.27 4.27
N VAL A 132 -6.64 23.48 4.52
CA VAL A 132 -6.13 24.63 5.29
C VAL A 132 -6.35 25.95 4.56
N THR A 133 -6.36 25.92 3.23
CA THR A 133 -6.64 27.09 2.37
C THR A 133 -8.13 27.25 2.02
N GLU A 134 -9.02 26.53 2.72
CA GLU A 134 -10.49 26.56 2.52
C GLU A 134 -10.97 26.20 1.11
N GLN A 135 -10.10 25.66 0.24
CA GLN A 135 -10.47 25.25 -1.12
C GLN A 135 -11.46 24.10 -1.11
N LEU A 136 -11.40 23.20 -0.13
CA LEU A 136 -12.40 22.13 0.03
C LEU A 136 -13.78 22.68 0.37
N ASP A 137 -13.85 23.72 1.20
CA ASP A 137 -15.13 24.37 1.54
C ASP A 137 -15.65 25.18 0.34
N ALA A 138 -14.77 25.83 -0.42
CA ALA A 138 -15.13 26.49 -1.67
C ALA A 138 -15.73 25.54 -2.72
N LEU A 139 -15.29 24.28 -2.80
CA LEU A 139 -15.93 23.30 -3.68
C LEU A 139 -17.38 23.05 -3.27
N THR A 140 -17.66 22.97 -1.97
CA THR A 140 -19.02 22.75 -1.47
C THR A 140 -19.95 23.94 -1.74
N THR A 141 -19.45 25.19 -1.66
CA THR A 141 -20.23 26.38 -2.02
C THR A 141 -20.53 26.46 -3.52
N LEU A 142 -19.63 25.94 -4.35
CA LEU A 142 -19.82 25.78 -5.80
C LEU A 142 -20.65 24.55 -6.19
N ARG A 143 -21.31 23.89 -5.22
CA ARG A 143 -22.10 22.65 -5.42
C ARG A 143 -21.31 21.51 -6.08
N THR A 144 -19.99 21.51 -5.92
CA THR A 144 -19.11 20.44 -6.41
C THR A 144 -18.76 19.50 -5.25
N ASP A 145 -19.05 18.21 -5.42
CA ASP A 145 -18.76 17.21 -4.43
C ASP A 145 -17.25 16.88 -4.42
N ALA A 146 -16.57 17.24 -3.34
CA ALA A 146 -15.14 16.99 -3.15
C ALA A 146 -14.78 15.49 -3.20
N PHE A 147 -15.66 14.59 -2.76
CA PHE A 147 -15.41 13.15 -2.84
C PHE A 147 -15.35 12.69 -4.29
N ARG A 148 -16.24 13.20 -5.16
CA ARG A 148 -16.27 12.84 -6.58
C ARG A 148 -15.14 13.49 -7.37
N TYR A 149 -14.85 14.75 -7.07
CA TYR A 149 -13.90 15.54 -7.86
C TYR A 149 -12.44 15.25 -7.50
N LEU A 150 -12.14 15.03 -6.21
CA LEU A 150 -10.76 14.89 -5.72
C LEU A 150 -10.43 13.46 -5.27
N ILE A 151 -11.30 12.80 -4.52
CA ILE A 151 -10.97 11.53 -3.85
C ILE A 151 -11.19 10.34 -4.79
N ALA A 152 -12.31 10.29 -5.51
CA ALA A 152 -12.65 9.17 -6.38
C ALA A 152 -11.62 8.90 -7.50
N PRO A 153 -11.10 9.91 -8.23
CA PRO A 153 -10.08 9.66 -9.26
C PRO A 153 -8.80 9.06 -8.68
N ARG A 154 -8.40 9.52 -7.48
CA ARG A 154 -7.24 8.99 -6.73
C ARG A 154 -7.46 7.55 -6.29
N LEU A 155 -8.66 7.24 -5.80
CA LEU A 155 -9.04 5.88 -5.39
C LEU A 155 -8.90 4.90 -6.56
N PHE A 156 -9.56 5.18 -7.69
CA PHE A 156 -9.49 4.28 -8.85
C PHE A 156 -8.08 4.20 -9.43
N ALA A 157 -7.37 5.32 -9.51
CA ALA A 157 -6.01 5.33 -10.01
C ALA A 157 -5.07 4.48 -9.15
N CYS A 158 -5.16 4.56 -7.82
CA CYS A 158 -4.38 3.70 -6.92
C CYS A 158 -4.76 2.21 -7.05
N VAL A 159 -6.05 1.88 -7.05
CA VAL A 159 -6.52 0.49 -7.13
C VAL A 159 -6.09 -0.17 -8.44
N ILE A 160 -5.98 0.58 -9.54
CA ILE A 160 -5.55 0.06 -10.84
C ILE A 160 -4.03 0.11 -11.00
N ALA A 161 -3.37 1.18 -10.56
CA ALA A 161 -1.93 1.34 -10.72
C ALA A 161 -1.14 0.31 -9.91
N LEU A 162 -1.53 0.02 -8.66
CA LEU A 162 -0.79 -0.89 -7.79
C LEU A 162 -0.65 -2.30 -8.39
N PRO A 163 -1.73 -2.97 -8.85
CA PRO A 163 -1.65 -4.26 -9.55
C PRO A 163 -0.66 -4.25 -10.72
N ILE A 164 -0.71 -3.22 -11.57
CA ILE A 164 0.20 -3.09 -12.73
C ILE A 164 1.65 -2.95 -12.25
N MET A 165 1.88 -2.13 -11.22
CA MET A 165 3.20 -1.94 -10.64
C MET A 165 3.75 -3.22 -10.01
N VAL A 166 2.91 -4.02 -9.35
CA VAL A 166 3.32 -5.31 -8.75
C VAL A 166 3.74 -6.31 -9.82
N LEU A 167 3.06 -6.38 -10.97
CA LEU A 167 3.49 -7.22 -12.08
C LEU A 167 4.89 -6.81 -12.59
N ILE A 168 5.11 -5.51 -12.74
CA ILE A 168 6.40 -4.98 -13.17
C ILE A 168 7.47 -5.26 -12.10
N ALA A 169 7.17 -5.04 -10.82
CA ALA A 169 8.06 -5.31 -9.71
C ALA A 169 8.45 -6.80 -9.62
N ASN A 170 7.49 -7.71 -9.77
CA ASN A 170 7.74 -9.15 -9.77
C ASN A 170 8.66 -9.54 -10.92
N THR A 171 8.40 -9.01 -12.13
CA THR A 171 9.24 -9.27 -13.30
C THR A 171 10.68 -8.78 -13.08
N ILE A 172 10.84 -7.55 -12.60
CA ILE A 172 12.16 -6.95 -12.32
C ILE A 172 12.88 -7.68 -11.18
N GLY A 173 12.17 -8.09 -10.14
CA GLY A 173 12.76 -8.79 -9.00
C GLY A 173 13.21 -10.21 -9.34
N ILE A 174 12.39 -10.97 -10.07
CA ILE A 174 12.80 -12.29 -10.59
C ILE A 174 14.01 -12.14 -11.52
N MET A 175 14.03 -11.10 -12.37
CA MET A 175 15.19 -10.80 -13.22
C MET A 175 16.44 -10.48 -12.40
N GLY A 176 16.33 -9.72 -11.30
CA GLY A 176 17.44 -9.47 -10.39
C GLY A 176 18.01 -10.75 -9.78
N GLY A 177 17.13 -11.65 -9.32
CA GLY A 177 17.52 -12.97 -8.83
C GLY A 177 18.21 -13.83 -9.89
N TYR A 178 17.70 -13.80 -11.13
CA TYR A 178 18.30 -14.47 -12.29
C TYR A 178 19.71 -13.94 -12.58
N LEU A 179 19.89 -12.62 -12.66
CA LEU A 179 21.19 -12.00 -12.96
C LEU A 179 22.23 -12.42 -11.93
N LEU A 180 21.90 -12.35 -10.64
CA LEU A 180 22.84 -12.76 -9.61
C LEU A 180 23.15 -14.27 -9.66
N ALA A 181 22.13 -15.11 -9.81
CA ALA A 181 22.29 -16.56 -9.82
C ALA A 181 23.15 -17.05 -10.99
N VAL A 182 22.94 -16.52 -12.19
CA VAL A 182 23.69 -16.93 -13.38
C VAL A 182 25.11 -16.35 -13.37
N TYR A 183 25.25 -15.03 -13.19
CA TYR A 183 26.56 -14.39 -13.38
C TYR A 183 27.51 -14.52 -12.19
N LYS A 184 26.97 -14.68 -10.97
CA LYS A 184 27.80 -14.74 -9.75
C LYS A 184 27.82 -16.13 -9.12
N LEU A 185 26.69 -16.85 -9.15
CA LEU A 185 26.55 -18.15 -8.47
C LEU A 185 26.76 -19.36 -9.40
N GLY A 186 26.97 -19.13 -10.70
CA GLY A 186 27.32 -20.17 -11.66
C GLY A 186 26.15 -21.05 -12.11
N PHE A 187 24.90 -20.58 -11.96
CA PHE A 187 23.72 -21.32 -12.41
C PHE A 187 23.64 -21.35 -13.94
N ASN A 188 23.15 -22.47 -14.49
CA ASN A 188 22.80 -22.52 -15.90
C ASN A 188 21.57 -21.65 -16.18
N ALA A 189 21.70 -20.72 -17.13
CA ALA A 189 20.64 -19.76 -17.50
C ALA A 189 19.35 -20.44 -17.97
N SER A 190 19.46 -21.47 -18.82
CA SER A 190 18.30 -22.20 -19.35
C SER A 190 17.56 -22.98 -18.25
N ALA A 191 18.31 -23.62 -17.35
CA ALA A 191 17.75 -24.34 -16.22
C ALA A 191 17.02 -23.40 -15.23
N TYR A 192 17.58 -22.21 -14.97
CA TYR A 192 16.94 -21.21 -14.13
C TYR A 192 15.61 -20.76 -14.73
N LEU A 193 15.59 -20.36 -16.00
CA LEU A 193 14.37 -19.89 -16.68
C LEU A 193 13.30 -20.98 -16.77
N THR A 194 13.70 -22.22 -17.04
CA THR A 194 12.78 -23.36 -17.07
C THR A 194 12.15 -23.60 -15.69
N SER A 195 12.96 -23.54 -14.64
CA SER A 195 12.47 -23.67 -13.25
C SER A 195 11.54 -22.51 -12.90
N THR A 196 11.92 -21.28 -13.21
CA THR A 196 11.07 -20.09 -13.00
C THR A 196 9.71 -20.25 -13.66
N ARG A 197 9.67 -20.71 -14.92
CA ARG A 197 8.41 -20.95 -15.64
C ARG A 197 7.58 -22.07 -15.02
N GLN A 198 8.21 -23.13 -14.52
CA GLN A 198 7.53 -24.26 -13.91
C GLN A 198 6.85 -23.88 -12.59
N TYR A 199 7.48 -23.03 -11.79
CA TYR A 199 6.97 -22.63 -10.47
C TYR A 199 6.10 -21.37 -10.49
N LEU A 200 6.09 -20.62 -11.59
CA LEU A 200 5.21 -19.48 -11.75
C LEU A 200 3.79 -19.95 -12.13
N GLN A 201 2.94 -20.14 -11.12
CA GLN A 201 1.54 -20.49 -11.31
C GLN A 201 0.66 -19.25 -11.51
N MET A 202 -0.40 -19.37 -12.29
CA MET A 202 -1.35 -18.26 -12.50
C MET A 202 -2.06 -17.88 -11.20
N ASP A 203 -2.41 -18.86 -10.37
CA ASP A 203 -3.06 -18.65 -9.07
C ASP A 203 -2.24 -17.72 -8.16
N ASP A 204 -0.90 -17.86 -8.17
CA ASP A 204 0.00 -17.00 -7.39
C ASP A 204 -0.03 -15.55 -7.89
N VAL A 205 -0.09 -15.37 -9.21
CA VAL A 205 -0.17 -14.05 -9.84
C VAL A 205 -1.51 -13.40 -9.54
N GLU A 206 -2.62 -14.12 -9.67
CA GLU A 206 -3.95 -13.61 -9.38
C GLU A 206 -4.07 -13.15 -7.92
N MET A 207 -3.58 -13.94 -6.97
CA MET A 207 -3.55 -13.56 -5.55
C MET A 207 -2.67 -12.33 -5.29
N ALA A 208 -1.52 -12.22 -5.97
CA ALA A 208 -0.66 -11.04 -5.90
C ALA A 208 -1.37 -9.78 -6.40
N LEU A 209 -2.16 -9.89 -7.48
CA LEU A 209 -2.94 -8.78 -8.03
C LEU A 209 -4.07 -8.36 -7.09
N VAL A 210 -4.77 -9.32 -6.48
CA VAL A 210 -5.82 -9.04 -5.48
C VAL A 210 -5.23 -8.31 -4.27
N LYS A 211 -4.10 -8.80 -3.72
CA LYS A 211 -3.36 -8.09 -2.65
C LYS A 211 -3.03 -6.67 -3.06
N ALA A 212 -2.46 -6.48 -4.24
CA ALA A 212 -2.07 -5.18 -4.75
C ALA A 212 -3.26 -4.21 -4.89
N ALA A 213 -4.41 -4.69 -5.35
CA ALA A 213 -5.63 -3.87 -5.44
C ALA A 213 -6.13 -3.43 -4.06
N VAL A 214 -6.10 -4.33 -3.07
CA VAL A 214 -6.45 -4.02 -1.67
C VAL A 214 -5.47 -2.99 -1.09
N PHE A 215 -4.18 -3.13 -1.35
CA PHE A 215 -3.18 -2.14 -0.91
C PHE A 215 -3.40 -0.78 -1.57
N GLY A 216 -3.70 -0.75 -2.87
CA GLY A 216 -4.06 0.47 -3.58
C GLY A 216 -5.27 1.17 -2.96
N PHE A 217 -6.30 0.41 -2.58
CA PHE A 217 -7.46 0.93 -1.87
C PHE A 217 -7.08 1.55 -0.52
N ILE A 218 -6.29 0.83 0.30
CA ILE A 218 -5.83 1.29 1.61
C ILE A 218 -5.03 2.61 1.48
N ILE A 219 -4.09 2.66 0.54
CA ILE A 219 -3.23 3.84 0.29
C ILE A 219 -4.07 5.07 -0.03
N ALA A 220 -5.02 4.93 -0.95
CA ALA A 220 -5.88 6.04 -1.35
C ALA A 220 -6.79 6.50 -0.21
N ILE A 221 -7.41 5.58 0.53
CA ILE A 221 -8.29 5.93 1.65
C ILE A 221 -7.51 6.61 2.76
N MET A 222 -6.36 6.09 3.17
CA MET A 222 -5.60 6.67 4.28
C MET A 222 -4.92 7.98 3.89
N GLY A 223 -4.42 8.11 2.66
CA GLY A 223 -3.93 9.38 2.13
C GLY A 223 -5.03 10.44 2.10
N CYS A 224 -6.19 10.11 1.56
CA CYS A 224 -7.30 11.05 1.46
C CYS A 224 -7.97 11.37 2.79
N TYR A 225 -8.13 10.40 3.68
CA TYR A 225 -8.76 10.58 4.99
C TYR A 225 -7.97 11.55 5.87
N ASN A 226 -6.66 11.34 5.99
CA ASN A 226 -5.82 12.20 6.81
C ASN A 226 -5.69 13.60 6.19
N GLY A 227 -5.53 13.71 4.86
CA GLY A 227 -5.50 14.99 4.16
C GLY A 227 -6.81 15.78 4.32
N PHE A 228 -7.97 15.15 4.07
CA PHE A 228 -9.27 15.80 4.10
C PHE A 228 -9.66 16.34 5.49
N ARG A 229 -9.14 15.73 6.56
CA ARG A 229 -9.41 16.12 7.96
C ARG A 229 -8.31 16.97 8.59
N THR A 230 -7.35 17.44 7.80
CA THR A 230 -6.24 18.25 8.28
C THR A 230 -6.72 19.57 8.89
N GLY A 231 -6.06 20.03 9.94
CA GLY A 231 -6.24 21.36 10.52
C GLY A 231 -4.95 21.84 11.19
N GLY A 232 -4.86 23.11 11.56
CA GLY A 232 -3.68 23.66 12.25
C GLY A 232 -2.55 24.12 11.32
N GLY A 233 -2.87 24.59 10.11
CA GLY A 233 -1.89 25.20 9.21
C GLY A 233 -0.89 24.22 8.59
N ALA A 234 0.28 24.71 8.18
CA ALA A 234 1.33 23.92 7.56
C ALA A 234 1.85 22.78 8.45
N ALA A 235 1.93 23.00 9.77
CA ALA A 235 2.32 21.95 10.73
C ALA A 235 1.29 20.79 10.75
N GLY A 236 0.00 21.13 10.64
CA GLY A 236 -1.08 20.16 10.48
C GLY A 236 -0.92 19.30 9.24
N VAL A 237 -0.54 19.89 8.11
CA VAL A 237 -0.30 19.18 6.85
C VAL A 237 0.83 18.17 7.02
N GLY A 238 1.97 18.56 7.60
CA GLY A 238 3.08 17.64 7.86
C GLY A 238 2.74 16.50 8.82
N LYS A 239 1.83 16.75 9.78
CA LYS A 239 1.32 15.68 10.65
C LYS A 239 0.40 14.72 9.86
N ALA A 240 -0.51 15.24 9.06
CA ALA A 240 -1.42 14.44 8.25
C ALA A 240 -0.69 13.55 7.24
N THR A 241 0.41 14.02 6.65
CA THR A 241 1.23 13.20 5.76
C THR A 241 1.89 12.03 6.49
N THR A 242 2.43 12.29 7.68
CA THR A 242 3.05 11.25 8.51
C THR A 242 2.00 10.22 8.96
N ASP A 243 0.85 10.69 9.47
CA ASP A 243 -0.25 9.84 9.91
C ASP A 243 -0.80 8.99 8.75
N ALA A 244 -0.87 9.54 7.53
CA ALA A 244 -1.27 8.80 6.33
C ALA A 244 -0.33 7.65 5.99
N VAL A 245 0.99 7.87 6.02
CA VAL A 245 1.98 6.83 5.70
C VAL A 245 1.97 5.74 6.77
N VAL A 246 2.04 6.11 8.05
CA VAL A 246 2.10 5.15 9.16
C VAL A 246 0.84 4.27 9.19
N SER A 247 -0.34 4.88 9.06
CA SER A 247 -1.59 4.13 9.05
C SER A 247 -1.74 3.24 7.81
N SER A 248 -1.29 3.70 6.63
CA SER A 248 -1.24 2.86 5.42
C SER A 248 -0.34 1.64 5.63
N PHE A 249 0.86 1.82 6.20
CA PHE A 249 1.80 0.72 6.43
C PHE A 249 1.21 -0.32 7.38
N MET A 250 0.62 0.11 8.50
CA MET A 250 -0.01 -0.80 9.46
C MET A 250 -1.13 -1.61 8.81
N LEU A 251 -2.00 -0.97 8.03
CA LEU A 251 -3.12 -1.64 7.36
C LEU A 251 -2.66 -2.54 6.21
N ILE A 252 -1.63 -2.17 5.45
CA ILE A 252 -1.04 -3.02 4.41
C ILE A 252 -0.48 -4.29 5.04
N LEU A 253 0.34 -4.17 6.09
CA LEU A 253 0.93 -5.34 6.75
C LEU A 253 -0.12 -6.24 7.40
N PHE A 254 -1.14 -5.65 8.03
CA PHE A 254 -2.23 -6.41 8.61
C PHE A 254 -3.08 -7.12 7.55
N SER A 255 -3.42 -6.41 6.46
CA SER A 255 -4.17 -6.97 5.34
C SER A 255 -3.38 -8.04 4.60
N ASP A 256 -2.07 -7.88 4.47
CA ASP A 256 -1.19 -8.86 3.84
C ASP A 256 -1.26 -10.19 4.60
N LEU A 257 -1.07 -10.17 5.93
CA LEU A 257 -1.17 -11.36 6.77
C LEU A 257 -2.52 -12.07 6.60
N ILE A 258 -3.63 -11.33 6.62
CA ILE A 258 -4.98 -11.90 6.46
C ILE A 258 -5.11 -12.56 5.09
N ILE A 259 -4.73 -11.85 4.02
CA ILE A 259 -4.87 -12.38 2.66
C ILE A 259 -3.96 -13.59 2.47
N THR A 260 -2.73 -13.57 2.99
CA THR A 260 -1.81 -14.71 2.94
C THR A 260 -2.40 -15.94 3.62
N ILE A 261 -2.97 -15.80 4.82
CA ILE A 261 -3.59 -16.93 5.54
C ILE A 261 -4.80 -17.47 4.78
N VAL A 262 -5.62 -16.61 4.17
CA VAL A 262 -6.82 -17.06 3.44
C VAL A 262 -6.47 -17.65 2.07
N ALA A 263 -5.45 -17.13 1.40
CA ALA A 263 -5.07 -17.56 0.05
C ALA A 263 -4.16 -18.79 0.05
N PHE A 264 -3.31 -18.96 1.07
CA PHE A 264 -2.26 -19.99 1.11
C PHE A 264 -2.29 -20.88 2.37
N GLY A 265 -3.20 -20.63 3.33
CA GLY A 265 -3.40 -21.44 4.52
C GLY A 265 -4.51 -22.47 4.34
#